data_AF-A0A841GAY6-F1
#
_entry.id   AF-A0A841GAY6-F1
#
_cell.length_a   1.000
_cell.length_b   1.000
_cell.length_c   1.000
_cell.angle_alpha   90.00
_cell.angle_beta   90.00
_cell.angle_gamma   90.00
#
_symmetry.space_group_name_H-M   'P 1'
#
loop_
_entity.id
_entity.type
_entity.pdbx_description
1 polymer ?
#
loop_
_entity_poly.entity_id
_entity_poly.type
_entity_poly.pdbx_seq_one_letter_code
_entity_poly.pdbx_strand_id
1 'polypeptide(L)'
;MSSPSVQRRKNKNASQGQLWKDWKNNGGICQIPRQVLMSEDYISLNHASVRVLMALVSQYNGANNGDLCATQSEMAKHGIKSPDTLTRTLKELLQRGMIVKTRSGISGVNGHRLCTLYALSWLAVDEIGKKFGSKWMTEIRGTKTALRLDFSKPHDGEFKYQTA
;
A
#
# COMPACT_ATOMS: atom_id res chain seq x y z
N MET A 1 -13.90 -25.09 32.65
CA MET A 1 -13.11 -24.92 31.41
C MET A 1 -13.00 -23.44 31.09
N SER A 2 -11.83 -22.96 30.67
CA SER A 2 -11.65 -21.55 30.27
C SER A 2 -12.46 -21.25 29.00
N SER A 3 -13.01 -20.02 28.89
CA SER A 3 -13.76 -19.61 27.70
C SER A 3 -12.90 -19.76 26.43
N PRO A 4 -13.49 -20.19 25.29
CA PRO A 4 -12.78 -20.28 24.00
C PRO A 4 -12.03 -18.98 23.62
N SER A 5 -12.56 -17.81 24.00
CA SER A 5 -11.90 -16.52 23.76
C SER A 5 -10.62 -16.33 24.58
N VAL A 6 -10.58 -16.88 25.80
CA VAL A 6 -9.41 -16.87 26.69
C VAL A 6 -8.35 -17.84 26.18
N GLN A 7 -8.77 -19.01 25.69
CA GLN A 7 -7.86 -19.98 25.07
C GLN A 7 -7.25 -19.41 23.77
N ARG A 8 -8.03 -18.71 22.94
CA ARG A 8 -7.54 -18.03 21.74
C ARG A 8 -6.48 -16.97 22.06
N ARG A 9 -6.69 -16.14 23.10
CA ARG A 9 -5.69 -15.12 23.51
C ARG A 9 -4.37 -15.73 23.96
N LYS A 10 -4.39 -16.95 24.53
CA LYS A 10 -3.18 -17.68 24.94
C LYS A 10 -2.49 -18.41 23.77
N ASN A 11 -3.19 -18.59 22.64
CA ASN A 11 -2.61 -19.18 21.45
C ASN A 11 -1.70 -18.16 20.74
N LYS A 12 -0.38 -18.41 20.78
CA LYS A 12 0.63 -17.55 20.14
C LYS A 12 0.37 -17.39 18.64
N ASN A 13 -0.19 -18.41 17.99
CA ASN A 13 -0.51 -18.39 16.55
C ASN A 13 -1.81 -17.62 16.21
N ALA A 14 -2.57 -17.16 17.22
CA ALA A 14 -3.84 -16.46 17.03
C ALA A 14 -3.79 -14.98 17.44
N SER A 15 -2.68 -14.51 18.03
CA SER A 15 -2.54 -13.11 18.42
C SER A 15 -2.07 -12.26 17.24
N GLN A 16 -2.78 -11.18 16.93
CA GLN A 16 -2.42 -10.31 15.79
C GLN A 16 -1.02 -9.71 15.93
N GLY A 17 -0.58 -9.42 17.16
CA GLY A 17 0.78 -8.94 17.41
C GLY A 17 1.87 -9.97 17.09
N GLN A 18 1.59 -11.26 17.20
CA GLN A 18 2.54 -12.31 16.81
C GLN A 18 2.55 -12.50 15.30
N LEU A 19 1.36 -12.52 14.66
CA LEU A 19 1.27 -12.60 13.21
C LEU A 19 2.02 -11.43 12.55
N TRP A 20 1.95 -10.22 13.12
CA TRP A 20 2.74 -9.08 12.65
C TRP A 20 4.26 -9.29 12.74
N LYS A 21 4.75 -9.88 13.84
CA LYS A 21 6.18 -10.15 14.06
C LYS A 21 6.73 -11.23 13.12
N ASP A 22 5.87 -12.11 12.64
CA ASP A 22 6.25 -13.25 11.80
C ASP A 22 6.20 -12.94 10.29
N TRP A 23 6.22 -11.66 9.87
CA TRP A 23 6.23 -11.28 8.44
C TRP A 23 7.26 -12.06 7.62
N LYS A 24 8.49 -12.19 8.14
CA LYS A 24 9.60 -12.87 7.44
C LYS A 24 9.41 -14.38 7.29
N ASN A 25 8.66 -15.01 8.19
CA ASN A 25 8.52 -16.47 8.24
C ASN A 25 7.20 -16.95 7.65
N ASN A 26 6.10 -16.22 7.93
CA ASN A 26 4.73 -16.63 7.64
C ASN A 26 3.95 -15.58 6.81
N GLY A 27 4.62 -14.55 6.27
CA GLY A 27 3.98 -13.52 5.42
C GLY A 27 3.11 -12.51 6.17
N GLY A 28 3.10 -12.56 7.50
CA GLY A 28 2.46 -11.61 8.39
C GLY A 28 0.96 -11.39 8.17
N ILE A 29 0.46 -10.19 8.51
CA ILE A 29 -0.96 -9.82 8.32
C ILE A 29 -1.10 -8.48 7.61
N CYS A 30 -2.06 -8.43 6.70
CA CYS A 30 -2.56 -7.19 6.09
C CYS A 30 -3.67 -6.60 6.96
N GLN A 31 -3.56 -5.33 7.33
CA GLN A 31 -4.59 -4.64 8.11
C GLN A 31 -5.12 -3.43 7.34
N ILE A 32 -6.44 -3.37 7.19
CA ILE A 32 -7.13 -2.22 6.60
C ILE A 32 -8.09 -1.69 7.68
N PRO A 33 -8.02 -0.40 8.05
CA PRO A 33 -8.95 0.17 9.00
C PRO A 33 -10.39 0.02 8.49
N ARG A 34 -11.31 -0.34 9.38
CA ARG A 34 -12.72 -0.56 9.02
C ARG A 34 -13.37 0.65 8.35
N GLN A 35 -12.99 1.87 8.78
CA GLN A 35 -13.47 3.11 8.15
C GLN A 35 -13.11 3.22 6.67
N VAL A 36 -11.98 2.66 6.24
CA VAL A 36 -11.58 2.64 4.81
C VAL A 36 -12.52 1.71 4.05
N LEU A 37 -12.73 0.49 4.56
CA LEU A 37 -13.60 -0.51 3.93
C LEU A 37 -15.09 -0.11 3.92
N MET A 38 -15.50 0.74 4.87
CA MET A 38 -16.86 1.27 4.95
C MET A 38 -17.04 2.60 4.22
N SER A 39 -15.97 3.16 3.66
CA SER A 39 -16.04 4.42 2.91
C SER A 39 -16.75 4.22 1.57
N GLU A 40 -17.45 5.25 1.12
CA GLU A 40 -18.06 5.27 -0.21
C GLU A 40 -17.02 5.05 -1.32
N ASP A 41 -15.82 5.59 -1.13
CA ASP A 41 -14.71 5.45 -2.08
C ASP A 41 -14.25 4.01 -2.26
N TYR A 42 -14.23 3.20 -1.20
CA TYR A 42 -13.91 1.78 -1.29
C TYR A 42 -15.09 0.97 -1.84
N ILE A 43 -16.29 1.22 -1.33
CA ILE A 43 -17.51 0.48 -1.70
C ILE A 43 -17.82 0.60 -3.20
N SER A 44 -17.51 1.76 -3.79
CA SER A 44 -17.75 2.04 -5.20
C SER A 44 -16.63 1.56 -6.15
N LEU A 45 -15.55 0.97 -5.64
CA LEU A 45 -14.47 0.44 -6.48
C LEU A 45 -14.95 -0.72 -7.34
N ASN A 46 -14.49 -0.73 -8.58
CA ASN A 46 -14.66 -1.92 -9.42
C ASN A 46 -13.84 -3.13 -8.89
N HIS A 47 -14.19 -4.34 -9.34
CA HIS A 47 -13.55 -5.58 -8.87
C HIS A 47 -12.05 -5.68 -9.15
N ALA A 48 -11.57 -5.13 -10.28
CA ALA A 48 -10.15 -5.08 -10.60
C ALA A 48 -9.41 -4.10 -9.68
N SER A 49 -10.04 -2.98 -9.32
CA SER A 49 -9.52 -1.98 -8.40
C SER A 49 -9.37 -2.48 -6.99
N VAL A 50 -10.37 -3.20 -6.47
CA VAL A 50 -10.24 -3.92 -5.20
C VAL A 50 -9.05 -4.89 -5.25
N ARG A 51 -8.89 -5.63 -6.36
CA ARG A 51 -7.80 -6.61 -6.48
C ARG A 51 -6.41 -5.98 -6.51
N VAL A 52 -6.21 -4.90 -7.27
CA VAL A 52 -4.94 -4.16 -7.30
C VAL A 52 -4.66 -3.51 -5.95
N LEU A 53 -5.68 -2.93 -5.30
CA LEU A 53 -5.53 -2.37 -3.97
C LEU A 53 -5.07 -3.44 -2.96
N MET A 54 -5.70 -4.61 -2.96
CA MET A 54 -5.29 -5.71 -2.09
C MET A 54 -3.89 -6.24 -2.42
N ALA A 55 -3.48 -6.23 -3.69
CA ALA A 55 -2.11 -6.57 -4.07
C ALA A 55 -1.10 -5.58 -3.49
N LEU A 56 -1.38 -4.28 -3.55
CA LEU A 56 -0.55 -3.25 -2.92
C LEU A 56 -0.53 -3.38 -1.39
N VAL A 57 -1.69 -3.64 -0.77
CA VAL A 57 -1.78 -3.92 0.68
C VAL A 57 -0.92 -5.12 1.06
N SER A 58 -0.87 -6.16 0.22
CA SER A 58 -0.05 -7.35 0.47
C SER A 58 1.46 -7.12 0.33
N GLN A 59 1.90 -6.01 -0.27
CA GLN A 59 3.32 -5.65 -0.32
C GLN A 59 3.78 -4.87 0.91
N TYR A 60 2.84 -4.29 1.68
CA TYR A 60 3.18 -3.49 2.84
C TYR A 60 3.63 -4.37 4.02
N ASN A 61 4.83 -4.10 4.53
CA ASN A 61 5.50 -4.88 5.58
C ASN A 61 5.61 -4.15 6.93
N GLY A 62 5.01 -2.95 7.04
CA GLY A 62 5.08 -2.13 8.24
C GLY A 62 6.06 -0.96 8.18
N ALA A 63 6.99 -0.93 7.21
CA ALA A 63 8.03 0.09 7.12
C ALA A 63 8.42 0.46 5.68
N ASN A 64 7.55 0.17 4.70
CA ASN A 64 7.76 0.45 3.28
C ASN A 64 6.54 1.11 2.60
N ASN A 65 5.65 1.75 3.36
CA ASN A 65 4.52 2.46 2.75
C ASN A 65 5.06 3.67 1.96
N GLY A 66 5.04 3.56 0.64
CA GLY A 66 5.73 4.49 -0.26
C GLY A 66 6.67 3.79 -1.24
N ASP A 67 7.04 2.54 -0.98
CA ASP A 67 7.78 1.65 -1.89
C ASP A 67 6.90 0.50 -2.41
N LEU A 68 5.62 0.79 -2.65
CA LEU A 68 4.68 -0.21 -3.19
C LEU A 68 4.64 -0.08 -4.71
N CYS A 69 4.75 -1.19 -5.44
CA CYS A 69 4.83 -1.18 -6.90
C CYS A 69 3.63 -1.89 -7.54
N ALA A 70 3.10 -1.28 -8.59
CA ALA A 70 2.05 -1.86 -9.42
C ALA A 70 2.56 -2.02 -10.86
N THR A 71 3.66 -2.75 -11.04
CA THR A 71 4.17 -3.07 -12.38
C THR A 71 3.29 -4.12 -13.05
N GLN A 72 3.33 -4.17 -14.39
CA GLN A 72 2.54 -5.16 -15.14
C GLN A 72 2.90 -6.60 -14.75
N SER A 73 4.19 -6.88 -14.55
CA SER A 73 4.67 -8.21 -14.15
C SER A 73 4.20 -8.58 -12.74
N GLU A 74 4.19 -7.63 -11.80
CA GLU A 74 3.71 -7.87 -10.45
C GLU A 74 2.19 -8.10 -10.43
N MET A 75 1.44 -7.21 -11.08
CA MET A 75 -0.02 -7.28 -11.09
C MET A 75 -0.55 -8.49 -11.89
N ALA A 76 0.21 -9.01 -12.85
CA ALA A 76 -0.10 -10.27 -13.53
C ALA A 76 -0.12 -11.48 -12.58
N LYS A 77 0.72 -11.50 -11.53
CA LYS A 77 0.70 -12.55 -10.48
C LYS A 77 -0.61 -12.53 -9.69
N HIS A 78 -1.22 -11.34 -9.58
CA HIS A 78 -2.54 -11.14 -8.98
C HIS A 78 -3.68 -11.23 -10.01
N GLY A 79 -3.42 -11.71 -11.23
CA GLY A 79 -4.44 -11.94 -12.26
C GLY A 79 -4.83 -10.72 -13.09
N ILE A 80 -4.17 -9.57 -12.94
CA ILE A 80 -4.37 -8.39 -13.78
C ILE A 80 -3.42 -8.46 -14.98
N LYS A 81 -3.86 -9.13 -16.05
CA LYS A 81 -3.03 -9.39 -17.24
C LYS A 81 -3.05 -8.27 -18.28
N SER A 82 -4.09 -7.43 -18.27
CA SER A 82 -4.27 -6.34 -19.24
C SER A 82 -3.63 -5.04 -18.73
N PRO A 83 -2.70 -4.42 -19.49
CA PRO A 83 -2.14 -3.11 -19.16
C PRO A 83 -3.18 -1.99 -19.07
N ASP A 84 -4.19 -2.02 -19.94
CA ASP A 84 -5.27 -1.03 -19.94
C ASP A 84 -6.12 -1.15 -18.67
N THR A 85 -6.39 -2.39 -18.23
CA THR A 85 -7.12 -2.64 -16.99
C THR A 85 -6.33 -2.11 -15.79
N LEU A 86 -5.02 -2.37 -15.75
CA LEU A 86 -4.16 -1.85 -14.70
C LEU A 86 -4.14 -0.32 -14.70
N THR A 87 -4.04 0.30 -15.87
CA THR A 87 -4.03 1.77 -16.01
C THR A 87 -5.32 2.40 -15.51
N ARG A 88 -6.48 1.86 -15.91
CA ARG A 88 -7.80 2.31 -15.44
C ARG A 88 -7.97 2.14 -13.94
N THR A 89 -7.52 1.00 -13.43
CA THR A 89 -7.55 0.68 -12.01
C THR A 89 -6.71 1.67 -11.19
N LEU A 90 -5.47 1.91 -11.58
CA LEU A 90 -4.59 2.86 -10.88
C LEU A 90 -5.16 4.27 -10.90
N LYS A 91 -5.77 4.69 -12.04
CA LYS A 91 -6.46 5.97 -12.14
C LYS A 91 -7.63 6.06 -11.15
N GLU A 92 -8.46 5.02 -11.06
CA GLU A 92 -9.58 4.99 -10.11
C GLU A 92 -9.09 5.02 -8.66
N LEU A 93 -8.08 4.21 -8.30
CA LEU A 93 -7.55 4.19 -6.93
C LEU A 93 -6.92 5.52 -6.51
N LEU A 94 -6.27 6.24 -7.43
CA LEU A 94 -5.77 7.60 -7.22
C LEU A 94 -6.92 8.59 -7.05
N GLN A 95 -7.93 8.56 -7.94
CA GLN A 95 -9.09 9.45 -7.90
C GLN A 95 -9.93 9.26 -6.62
N ARG A 96 -10.07 8.02 -6.15
CA ARG A 96 -10.78 7.66 -4.91
C ARG A 96 -9.95 7.89 -3.65
N GLY A 97 -8.71 8.32 -3.80
CA GLY A 97 -7.82 8.57 -2.68
C GLY A 97 -7.51 7.31 -1.86
N MET A 98 -7.49 6.13 -2.48
CA MET A 98 -7.08 4.87 -1.83
C MET A 98 -5.56 4.72 -1.83
N ILE A 99 -4.90 5.25 -2.86
CA ILE A 99 -3.45 5.28 -2.99
C ILE A 99 -2.97 6.68 -3.38
N VAL A 100 -1.70 6.96 -3.14
CA VAL A 100 -0.99 8.12 -3.67
C VAL A 100 0.22 7.65 -4.47
N LYS A 101 0.65 8.43 -5.46
CA LYS A 101 1.93 8.22 -6.15
C LYS A 101 3.05 8.84 -5.33
N THR A 102 4.04 8.04 -4.94
CA THR A 102 5.20 8.47 -4.13
C THR A 102 6.49 8.62 -4.93
N ARG A 103 6.58 8.00 -6.10
CA ARG A 103 7.65 8.22 -7.09
C ARG A 103 7.08 8.07 -8.49
N SER A 104 7.32 9.05 -9.36
CA SER A 104 7.00 8.91 -10.78
C SER A 104 8.01 7.99 -11.46
N GLY A 105 7.52 7.04 -12.26
CA GLY A 105 8.39 6.24 -13.09
C GLY A 105 9.09 7.09 -14.14
N ILE A 106 10.35 6.80 -14.41
CA ILE A 106 11.16 7.45 -15.45
C ILE A 106 11.51 6.40 -16.49
N SER A 107 11.23 6.69 -17.76
CA SER A 107 11.85 5.97 -18.87
C SER A 107 13.25 6.54 -19.05
N GLY A 108 14.27 5.87 -18.52
CA GLY A 108 15.65 6.31 -18.65
C GLY A 108 16.22 6.08 -20.05
N VAL A 109 17.30 6.79 -20.34
CA VAL A 109 18.16 6.55 -21.51
C VAL A 109 18.95 5.26 -21.27
N ASN A 110 19.17 4.45 -22.31
CA ASN A 110 19.84 3.13 -22.26
C ASN A 110 19.04 2.00 -21.57
N GLY A 111 17.71 2.06 -21.58
CA GLY A 111 16.86 0.91 -21.20
C GLY A 111 16.61 0.73 -19.70
N HIS A 112 17.18 1.59 -18.85
CA HIS A 112 16.85 1.62 -17.43
C HIS A 112 15.47 2.26 -17.21
N ARG A 113 14.51 1.51 -16.69
CA ARG A 113 13.18 2.02 -16.31
C ARG A 113 13.03 1.98 -14.80
N LEU A 114 12.68 3.13 -14.22
CA LEU A 114 12.23 3.21 -12.83
C LEU A 114 10.73 2.99 -12.77
N CYS A 115 10.28 2.07 -11.92
CA CYS A 115 8.86 1.86 -11.71
C CYS A 115 8.25 3.03 -10.91
N THR A 116 6.97 3.29 -11.20
CA THR A 116 6.16 4.19 -10.37
C THR A 116 5.89 3.51 -9.04
N LEU A 117 6.04 4.25 -7.95
CA LEU A 117 5.78 3.78 -6.60
C LEU A 117 4.54 4.45 -6.02
N TYR A 118 3.92 3.76 -5.07
CA TYR A 118 2.69 4.16 -4.43
C TYR A 118 2.76 3.98 -2.91
N ALA A 119 1.88 4.70 -2.20
CA ALA A 119 1.57 4.49 -0.79
C ALA A 119 0.06 4.33 -0.58
N LEU A 120 -0.32 3.58 0.45
CA LEU A 120 -1.69 3.50 0.96
C LEU A 120 -2.00 4.80 1.71
N SER A 121 -3.11 5.46 1.37
CA SER A 121 -3.40 6.81 1.85
C SER A 121 -3.75 6.88 3.34
N TRP A 122 -4.29 5.80 3.91
CA TRP A 122 -4.65 5.71 5.33
C TRP A 122 -3.46 5.42 6.25
N LEU A 123 -2.25 5.32 5.71
CA LEU A 123 -1.02 5.12 6.46
C LEU A 123 -0.08 6.32 6.23
N ALA A 124 0.79 6.58 7.21
CA ALA A 124 1.90 7.50 7.02
C ALA A 124 2.86 6.93 5.95
N VAL A 125 3.47 7.82 5.16
CA VAL A 125 4.50 7.41 4.21
C VAL A 125 5.79 7.20 4.98
N ASP A 126 6.44 6.07 4.76
CA ASP A 126 7.74 5.75 5.34
C ASP A 126 8.86 6.49 4.59
N GLU A 127 9.88 6.95 5.32
CA GLU A 127 11.06 7.53 4.68
C GLU A 127 11.89 6.42 4.05
N ILE A 128 12.07 6.49 2.72
CA ILE A 128 12.84 5.50 1.97
C ILE A 128 14.07 6.19 1.42
N GLY A 129 15.23 5.63 1.74
CA GLY A 129 16.52 6.13 1.32
C GLY A 129 17.34 5.07 0.58
N LYS A 130 18.22 5.55 -0.30
CA LYS A 130 19.19 4.72 -1.00
C LYS A 130 20.60 5.10 -0.55
N LYS A 131 21.44 4.09 -0.33
CA LYS A 131 22.85 4.31 -0.02
C LYS A 131 23.62 4.60 -1.32
N PHE A 132 24.35 5.71 -1.35
CA PHE A 132 25.23 6.10 -2.43
C PHE A 132 26.65 6.29 -1.89
N GLY A 133 27.52 5.31 -2.15
CA GLY A 133 28.84 5.24 -1.51
C GLY A 133 28.71 5.16 0.02
N SER A 134 29.24 6.16 0.72
CA SER A 134 29.18 6.27 2.18
C SER A 134 27.99 7.08 2.71
N LYS A 135 27.19 7.70 1.82
CA LYS A 135 26.09 8.61 2.19
C LYS A 135 24.72 7.98 1.96
N TRP A 136 23.77 8.25 2.85
CA TRP A 136 22.35 7.96 2.63
C TRP A 136 21.69 9.16 1.96
N MET A 137 20.94 8.89 0.90
CA MET A 137 20.12 9.89 0.21
C MET A 137 18.65 9.49 0.31
N THR A 138 17.81 10.40 0.77
CA THR A 138 16.36 10.21 0.81
C THR A 138 15.81 10.22 -0.60
N GLU A 139 15.08 9.17 -0.96
CA GLU A 139 14.39 9.03 -2.25
C GLU A 139 12.90 9.35 -2.10
N ILE A 140 12.31 8.97 -0.96
CA ILE A 140 10.90 9.21 -0.64
C ILE A 140 10.85 9.78 0.77
N ARG A 141 10.27 10.97 0.91
CA ARG A 141 10.21 11.67 2.20
C ARG A 141 9.06 11.13 3.03
N GLY A 142 9.36 10.69 4.24
CA GLY A 142 8.33 10.19 5.15
C GLY A 142 7.36 11.29 5.63
N THR A 143 6.15 10.88 6.01
CA THR A 143 5.18 11.75 6.70
C THR A 143 5.01 11.30 8.16
N LYS A 144 4.66 12.23 9.05
CA LYS A 144 4.38 11.89 10.46
C LYS A 144 2.99 11.30 10.67
N THR A 145 2.07 11.57 9.76
CA THR A 145 0.66 11.13 9.82
C THR A 145 0.24 10.54 8.49
N ALA A 146 -0.86 9.79 8.51
CA ALA A 146 -1.51 9.33 7.28
C ALA A 146 -1.90 10.51 6.38
N LEU A 147 -1.88 10.26 5.07
CA LEU A 147 -2.26 11.26 4.07
C LEU A 147 -3.77 11.51 4.06
N ARG A 148 -4.56 10.50 4.44
CA ARG A 148 -6.00 10.59 4.63
C ARG A 148 -6.37 10.04 6.00
N LEU A 149 -6.92 10.92 6.83
CA LEU A 149 -7.41 10.57 8.18
C LEU A 149 -8.92 10.35 8.21
N ASP A 150 -9.66 11.08 7.39
CA ASP A 150 -11.12 11.03 7.33
C ASP A 150 -11.60 10.27 6.08
N PHE A 151 -12.42 9.25 6.32
CA PHE A 151 -13.06 8.41 5.31
C PHE A 151 -14.60 8.51 5.36
N SER A 152 -15.14 9.43 6.18
CA SER A 152 -16.58 9.67 6.29
C SER A 152 -17.17 10.39 5.08
N LYS A 153 -16.33 11.09 4.31
CA LYS A 153 -16.71 11.81 3.09
C LYS A 153 -15.92 11.26 1.89
N PRO A 154 -16.51 11.30 0.68
CA PRO A 154 -15.79 10.99 -0.55
C PRO A 154 -14.53 11.84 -0.70
N HIS A 155 -13.49 11.28 -1.32
CA HIS A 155 -12.30 12.03 -1.65
C HIS A 155 -12.59 13.05 -2.74
N ASP A 156 -12.22 14.31 -2.48
CA ASP A 156 -12.57 15.45 -3.33
C ASP A 156 -11.34 16.17 -3.92
N GLY A 157 -10.14 15.60 -3.78
CA GLY A 157 -8.89 16.30 -4.15
C GLY A 157 -7.77 15.39 -4.63
N GLU A 158 -6.61 16.01 -4.86
CA GLU A 158 -5.35 15.31 -5.08
C GLU A 158 -4.54 15.31 -3.78
N PHE A 159 -3.87 14.20 -3.47
CA PHE A 159 -2.88 14.20 -2.41
C PHE A 159 -1.71 15.10 -2.78
N LYS A 160 -1.46 16.10 -1.93
CA LYS A 160 -0.23 16.90 -2.00
C LYS A 160 0.91 16.11 -1.37
N TYR A 161 1.45 15.16 -2.12
CA TYR A 161 2.65 14.42 -1.74
C TYR A 161 3.83 14.89 -2.60
N GLN A 162 4.83 15.52 -1.98
CA GLN A 162 6.05 15.93 -2.68
C GLN A 162 7.01 14.73 -2.74
N THR A 163 7.32 14.28 -3.95
CA THR A 163 8.52 13.49 -4.21
C THR A 163 9.75 14.28 -3.76
N ALA A 164 10.72 13.62 -3.12
CA ALA A 164 11.98 14.23 -2.72
C ALA A 164 12.83 14.67 -3.93
#